data_AF-A0A9E8RX52-F1
#
_entry.id   AF-A0A9E8RX52-F1
#
_cell.length_a   1.000
_cell.length_b   1.000
_cell.length_c   1.000
_cell.angle_alpha   90.00
_cell.angle_beta   90.00
_cell.angle_gamma   90.00
#
_symmetry.space_group_name_H-M   'P 1'
#
loop_
_entity.id
_entity.type
_entity.pdbx_description
1 polymer ?
#
loop_
_entity_poly.entity_id
_entity_poly.type
_entity_poly.pdbx_seq_one_letter_code
_entity_poly.pdbx_strand_id
1 'polypeptide(L)'
;MFSVSLDLPEFEVVKQVFLEDCNLLHVEKNTTEERCSYCGFFTSHVHDWRTRKVRDLSVLGKPLFLFVKVYRYRCHNCNEVFSQTFESISPNKHQTNRYREYLYEMCIGSTIQEVSRKEKIPYTTVERIFYSVAKQKEKEHLETLESVLENHE
;
A
#
# COMPACT_ATOMS: atom_id res chain seq x y z
N MET A 1 3.86 17.83 -21.85
CA MET A 1 3.98 17.82 -20.38
C MET A 1 3.83 16.38 -19.95
N PHE A 2 4.83 15.79 -19.30
CA PHE A 2 4.76 14.38 -18.87
C PHE A 2 3.88 14.29 -17.62
N SER A 3 2.88 13.41 -17.63
CA SER A 3 2.01 13.12 -16.49
C SER A 3 2.02 11.63 -16.22
N VAL A 4 2.27 11.23 -14.98
CA VAL A 4 2.15 9.84 -14.53
C VAL A 4 0.70 9.61 -14.14
N SER A 5 0.06 8.64 -14.79
CA SER A 5 -1.21 8.09 -14.31
C SER A 5 -0.91 7.12 -13.18
N LEU A 6 -1.47 7.38 -12.00
CA LEU A 6 -1.40 6.46 -10.87
C LEU A 6 -2.55 5.47 -11.04
N ASP A 7 -2.25 4.27 -11.52
CA ASP A 7 -3.22 3.18 -11.70
C ASP A 7 -3.63 2.57 -10.34
N LEU A 8 -4.16 3.41 -9.45
CA LEU A 8 -4.69 3.11 -8.12
C LEU A 8 -5.99 3.94 -7.96
N PRO A 9 -7.17 3.35 -8.22
CA PRO A 9 -8.41 4.09 -8.40
C PRO A 9 -8.90 4.80 -7.13
N GLU A 10 -8.46 4.40 -5.94
CA GLU A 10 -8.83 5.06 -4.69
C GLU A 10 -8.12 6.41 -4.47
N PHE A 11 -7.09 6.72 -5.27
CA PHE A 11 -6.28 7.92 -5.11
C PHE A 11 -6.49 8.94 -6.24
N GLU A 12 -6.56 10.21 -5.85
CA GLU A 12 -6.43 11.34 -6.76
C GLU A 12 -5.02 11.93 -6.66
N VAL A 13 -4.40 12.21 -7.81
CA VAL A 13 -3.07 12.82 -7.87
C VAL A 13 -3.20 14.35 -7.82
N VAL A 14 -2.90 14.92 -6.65
CA VAL A 14 -2.98 16.36 -6.39
C VAL A 14 -1.78 17.12 -6.96
N LYS A 15 -0.59 16.51 -6.92
CA LYS A 15 0.65 17.13 -7.40
C LYS A 15 1.64 16.10 -7.87
N GLN A 16 2.35 16.42 -8.95
CA GLN A 16 3.45 15.60 -9.48
C GLN A 16 4.75 16.40 -9.45
N VAL A 17 5.85 15.78 -9.02
CA VAL A 17 7.20 16.35 -9.01
C VAL A 17 8.16 15.32 -9.59
N PHE A 18 8.83 15.70 -10.67
CA PHE A 18 9.82 14.86 -11.35
C PHE A 18 11.22 15.34 -10.99
N LEU A 19 12.00 14.47 -10.36
CA LEU A 19 13.40 14.73 -10.01
C LEU A 19 14.33 13.88 -10.88
N GLU A 20 15.63 14.14 -10.79
CA GLU A 20 16.64 13.38 -11.52
C GLU A 20 16.63 11.90 -11.08
N ASP A 21 16.60 11.64 -9.78
CA ASP A 21 16.72 10.28 -9.23
C ASP A 21 15.39 9.59 -8.90
N CYS A 22 14.28 10.33 -8.79
CA CYS A 22 12.99 9.76 -8.41
C CYS A 22 11.79 10.60 -8.87
N ASN A 23 10.61 9.99 -8.85
CA ASN A 23 9.35 10.65 -9.12
C ASN A 23 8.52 10.72 -7.83
N LEU A 24 7.93 11.86 -7.54
CA LEU A 24 7.11 12.08 -6.34
C LEU A 24 5.69 12.45 -6.75
N LEU A 25 4.70 11.77 -6.18
CA LEU A 25 3.28 12.10 -6.36
C LEU A 25 2.67 12.42 -5.00
N HIS A 26 1.99 13.54 -4.88
CA HIS A 26 1.14 13.82 -3.73
C HIS A 26 -0.26 13.35 -4.05
N VAL A 27 -0.81 12.51 -3.16
CA VAL A 27 -2.08 11.85 -3.40
C VAL A 27 -3.00 11.96 -2.20
N GLU A 28 -4.29 12.08 -2.47
CA GLU A 28 -5.37 12.06 -1.48
C GLU A 28 -6.37 10.96 -1.86
N LYS A 29 -7.05 10.38 -0.87
CA LYS A 29 -8.13 9.42 -1.14
C LYS A 29 -9.31 10.18 -1.76
N ASN A 30 -9.97 9.57 -2.73
CA ASN A 30 -11.15 10.15 -3.39
C ASN A 30 -12.39 10.22 -2.47
N THR A 31 -12.42 9.49 -1.35
CA THR A 31 -13.50 9.52 -0.37
C THR A 31 -13.21 10.45 0.81
N THR A 32 -14.26 11.15 1.25
CA THR A 32 -14.21 12.08 2.40
C THR A 32 -14.68 11.45 3.71
N GLU A 33 -15.35 10.30 3.65
CA GLU A 33 -15.86 9.57 4.81
C GLU A 33 -15.13 8.24 4.98
N GLU A 34 -15.08 7.74 6.22
CA GLU A 34 -14.46 6.46 6.54
C GLU A 34 -15.30 5.70 7.58
N ARG A 35 -15.27 4.37 7.48
CA ARG A 35 -15.95 3.50 8.44
C ARG A 35 -15.10 3.33 9.69
N CYS A 36 -15.68 3.61 10.86
CA CYS A 36 -14.98 3.43 12.13
C CYS A 36 -14.58 1.97 12.35
N SER A 37 -13.29 1.71 12.56
CA SER A 37 -12.74 0.38 12.84
C SER A 37 -13.19 -0.23 14.17
N TYR A 38 -13.77 0.58 15.07
CA TYR A 38 -14.19 0.15 16.41
C TYR A 38 -15.68 -0.20 16.48
N CYS A 39 -16.55 0.63 15.90
CA CYS A 39 -18.01 0.45 15.99
C CYS A 39 -18.72 0.34 14.64
N GLY A 40 -17.99 0.47 13.51
CA GLY A 40 -18.55 0.34 12.18
C GLY A 40 -19.36 1.55 11.67
N PHE A 41 -19.50 2.62 12.47
CA PHE A 41 -20.22 3.83 12.09
C PHE A 41 -19.40 4.72 11.13
N PHE A 42 -20.05 5.31 10.13
CA PHE A 42 -19.38 6.22 9.19
C PHE A 42 -19.15 7.60 9.81
N THR A 43 -17.98 8.18 9.56
CA THR A 43 -17.67 9.55 9.98
C THR A 43 -16.82 10.26 8.93
N SER A 44 -17.09 11.55 8.76
CA SER A 44 -16.31 12.51 7.98
C SER A 44 -15.57 13.51 8.88
N HIS A 45 -15.67 13.37 10.22
CA HIS A 45 -15.04 14.29 11.15
C HIS A 45 -13.55 13.99 11.33
N VAL A 46 -12.76 14.78 10.62
CA VAL A 46 -11.30 14.76 10.67
C VAL A 46 -10.83 15.33 12.00
N HIS A 47 -10.09 14.52 12.76
CA HIS A 47 -9.41 14.92 13.98
C HIS A 47 -8.06 15.57 13.69
N ASP A 48 -7.24 14.90 12.88
CA ASP A 48 -5.95 15.37 12.39
C ASP A 48 -5.60 14.67 11.07
N TRP A 49 -4.51 15.08 10.43
CA TRP A 49 -3.99 14.40 9.25
C TRP A 49 -2.47 14.39 9.28
N ARG A 50 -1.87 13.44 8.57
CA ARG A 50 -0.41 13.32 8.42
C ARG A 50 -0.07 12.93 7.00
N THR A 51 1.15 13.24 6.57
CA THR A 51 1.66 12.76 5.29
C THR A 51 2.50 11.52 5.51
N ARG A 52 2.20 10.44 4.78
CA ARG A 52 2.97 9.19 4.78
C ARG A 52 3.68 9.03 3.44
N LYS A 53 5.00 8.88 3.47
CA LYS A 53 5.80 8.51 2.30
C LYS A 53 5.68 7.00 2.07
N VAL A 54 5.20 6.62 0.89
CA VAL A 54 4.97 5.24 0.46
C VAL A 54 5.73 5.00 -0.84
N ARG A 55 6.49 3.92 -0.93
CA ARG A 55 7.17 3.53 -2.17
C ARG A 55 6.25 2.69 -3.05
N ASP A 56 6.28 2.96 -4.34
CA ASP A 56 5.51 2.25 -5.36
C ASP A 56 6.42 1.82 -6.52
N LEU A 57 5.84 1.17 -7.52
CA LEU A 57 6.55 0.70 -8.72
C LEU A 57 7.28 1.84 -9.43
N SER A 58 8.50 1.57 -9.88
CA SER A 58 9.32 2.53 -10.61
C SER A 58 8.66 2.94 -11.92
N VAL A 59 8.73 4.23 -12.25
CA VAL A 59 8.20 4.80 -13.50
C VAL A 59 9.37 5.37 -14.29
N LEU A 60 9.50 4.94 -15.55
CA LEU A 60 10.63 5.30 -16.44
C LEU A 60 12.00 4.98 -15.80
N GLY A 61 12.10 3.84 -15.12
CA GLY A 61 13.34 3.41 -14.46
C GLY A 61 13.69 4.18 -13.18
N LYS A 62 12.87 5.14 -12.76
CA LYS A 62 13.06 5.92 -11.52
C LYS A 62 12.11 5.44 -10.42
N PRO A 63 12.57 5.29 -9.17
CA PRO A 63 11.70 5.01 -8.04
C PRO A 63 10.55 6.02 -7.93
N LEU A 64 9.34 5.52 -7.67
CA LEU A 64 8.15 6.32 -7.43
C LEU A 64 7.86 6.37 -5.92
N PHE A 65 7.61 7.55 -5.40
CA PHE A 65 7.16 7.75 -4.03
C PHE A 65 5.84 8.52 -4.00
N LEU A 66 4.87 7.95 -3.29
CA LEU A 66 3.59 8.57 -3.00
C LEU A 66 3.66 9.26 -1.63
N PHE A 67 3.38 10.56 -1.60
CA PHE A 67 3.11 11.31 -0.39
C PHE A 67 1.60 11.29 -0.15
N VAL A 68 1.17 10.25 0.55
CA VAL A 68 -0.24 10.00 0.85
C VAL A 68 -0.66 10.87 2.02
N LYS A 69 -1.69 11.69 1.85
CA LYS A 69 -2.33 12.37 2.98
C LYS A 69 -3.25 11.39 3.67
N VAL A 70 -2.91 11.03 4.90
CA VAL A 70 -3.65 10.09 5.74
C VAL A 70 -4.43 10.88 6.77
N TYR A 71 -5.75 10.85 6.64
CA TYR A 71 -6.64 11.44 7.63
C TYR A 71 -6.78 10.51 8.85
N ARG A 72 -6.94 11.12 10.02
CA ARG A 72 -7.37 10.44 11.24
C ARG A 72 -8.71 11.02 11.62
N TYR A 73 -9.70 10.15 11.77
CA TYR A 73 -11.08 10.52 12.06
C TYR A 73 -11.39 10.31 13.52
N ARG A 74 -12.26 11.15 14.08
CA ARG A 74 -12.89 10.90 15.38
C ARG A 74 -14.32 10.45 15.14
N CYS A 75 -14.67 9.27 15.63
CA CYS A 75 -16.01 8.72 15.49
C CYS A 75 -17.00 9.46 16.38
N HIS A 76 -18.13 9.93 15.83
CA HIS A 76 -19.17 10.56 16.65
C HIS A 76 -19.94 9.58 17.53
N ASN A 77 -19.96 8.29 17.16
CA ASN A 77 -20.70 7.26 17.89
C ASN A 77 -19.93 6.75 19.11
N CYS A 78 -18.67 6.32 18.95
CA CYS A 78 -17.87 5.76 20.04
C CYS A 78 -16.73 6.68 20.53
N ASN A 79 -16.58 7.88 19.96
CA ASN A 79 -15.54 8.88 20.28
C ASN A 79 -14.08 8.42 20.08
N GLU A 80 -13.86 7.20 19.56
CA GLU A 80 -12.53 6.68 19.24
C GLU A 80 -11.91 7.37 18.02
N VAL A 81 -10.59 7.46 18.03
CA VAL A 81 -9.80 8.02 16.92
C VAL A 81 -9.17 6.89 16.12
N PHE A 82 -9.44 6.86 14.81
CA PHE A 82 -8.91 5.84 13.91
C PHE A 82 -8.31 6.48 12.65
N SER A 83 -7.41 5.75 11.99
CA SER A 83 -6.77 6.23 10.75
C SER A 83 -7.56 5.79 9.53
N GLN A 84 -7.54 6.61 8.48
CA GLN A 84 -8.02 6.25 7.16
C GLN A 84 -7.32 4.99 6.65
N THR A 85 -8.08 4.11 6.01
CA THR A 85 -7.57 2.86 5.43
C THR A 85 -7.50 2.98 3.91
N PHE A 86 -6.66 2.16 3.29
CA PHE A 86 -6.43 2.17 1.85
C PHE A 86 -6.40 0.73 1.35
N GLU A 87 -6.98 0.50 0.17
CA GLU A 87 -7.00 -0.82 -0.46
C GLU A 87 -5.59 -1.19 -0.97
N SER A 88 -4.89 -0.24 -1.59
CA SER A 88 -3.56 -0.49 -2.17
C SER A 88 -2.42 -0.36 -1.17
N ILE A 89 -2.67 0.05 0.08
CA ILE A 89 -1.62 0.27 1.09
C ILE A 89 -2.06 -0.31 2.44
N SER A 90 -1.49 -1.46 2.77
CA SER A 90 -1.71 -2.11 4.06
C SER A 90 -1.41 -1.19 5.26
N PRO A 91 -2.10 -1.36 6.41
CA PRO A 91 -1.89 -0.55 7.61
C PRO A 91 -0.42 -0.51 8.04
N ASN A 92 0.05 0.69 8.41
CA ASN A 92 1.42 0.95 8.86
C ASN A 92 2.54 0.54 7.90
N LYS A 93 2.24 0.22 6.63
CA LYS A 93 3.26 -0.06 5.63
C LYS A 93 3.70 1.21 4.90
N HIS A 94 4.94 1.17 4.40
CA HIS A 94 5.59 2.23 3.64
C HIS A 94 5.76 1.84 2.16
N GLN A 95 5.03 0.83 1.72
CA GLN A 95 5.05 0.30 0.36
C GLN A 95 3.60 0.01 -0.06
N THR A 96 3.28 0.24 -1.33
CA THR A 96 2.03 -0.26 -1.91
C THR A 96 2.02 -1.80 -1.90
N ASN A 97 0.84 -2.41 -1.86
CA ASN A 97 0.67 -3.86 -1.88
C ASN A 97 1.25 -4.44 -3.18
N ARG A 98 0.96 -3.81 -4.34
CA ARG A 98 1.56 -4.19 -5.63
C ARG A 98 3.09 -4.11 -5.66
N TYR A 99 3.70 -3.13 -5.00
CA TYR A 99 5.16 -3.05 -4.92
C TYR A 99 5.74 -4.18 -4.04
N ARG A 100 5.04 -4.56 -2.98
CA ARG A 100 5.44 -5.69 -2.12
C ARG A 100 5.35 -7.02 -2.87
N GLU A 101 4.28 -7.22 -3.63
CA GLU A 101 4.13 -8.39 -4.52
C GLU A 101 5.23 -8.41 -5.59
N TYR A 102 5.51 -7.28 -6.23
CA TYR A 102 6.61 -7.17 -7.18
C TYR A 102 7.96 -7.61 -6.58
N LEU A 103 8.29 -7.15 -5.36
CA LEU A 103 9.52 -7.56 -4.69
C LEU A 103 9.55 -9.06 -4.38
N TYR A 104 8.41 -9.63 -4.01
CA TYR A 104 8.28 -11.07 -3.76
C TYR A 104 8.54 -11.88 -5.04
N GLU A 105 7.86 -11.54 -6.14
CA GLU A 105 8.03 -12.23 -7.43
C GLU A 105 9.46 -12.11 -7.95
N MET A 106 10.10 -10.94 -7.77
CA MET A 106 11.51 -10.75 -8.11
C MET A 106 12.45 -11.68 -7.32
N CYS A 107 12.11 -12.05 -6.09
CA CYS A 107 12.90 -12.97 -5.27
C CYS A 107 12.67 -14.45 -5.62
N ILE A 108 11.64 -14.80 -6.39
CA ILE A 108 11.44 -16.18 -6.84
C ILE A 108 12.50 -16.58 -7.88
N GLY A 109 12.89 -15.64 -8.74
CA GLY A 109 13.89 -15.85 -9.80
C GLY A 109 15.30 -15.34 -9.49
N SER A 110 15.56 -14.83 -8.29
CA SER A 110 16.81 -14.17 -7.90
C SER A 110 16.99 -14.19 -6.39
N THR A 111 18.14 -13.77 -5.87
CA THR A 111 18.36 -13.73 -4.42
C THR A 111 17.81 -12.43 -3.80
N ILE A 112 17.43 -12.48 -2.52
CA ILE A 112 17.03 -11.29 -1.74
C ILE A 112 18.13 -10.21 -1.80
N GLN A 113 19.41 -10.61 -1.79
CA GLN A 113 20.55 -9.71 -1.90
C GLN A 113 20.60 -8.97 -3.24
N GLU A 114 20.33 -9.66 -4.35
CA GLU A 114 20.29 -9.04 -5.67
C GLU A 114 19.12 -8.08 -5.82
N VAL A 115 17.94 -8.46 -5.34
CA VAL A 115 16.74 -7.60 -5.33
C VAL A 115 16.98 -6.36 -4.46
N SER A 116 17.57 -6.53 -3.28
CA SER A 116 18.00 -5.44 -2.39
C SER A 116 18.91 -4.44 -3.10
N ARG A 117 19.93 -4.92 -3.82
CA ARG A 117 20.86 -4.08 -4.60
C ARG A 117 20.15 -3.37 -5.76
N LYS A 118 19.34 -4.08 -6.53
CA LYS A 118 18.63 -3.55 -7.71
C LYS A 118 17.64 -2.46 -7.32
N GLU A 119 16.86 -2.70 -6.28
CA GLU A 119 15.84 -1.77 -5.80
C GLU A 119 16.38 -0.73 -4.81
N LYS A 120 17.65 -0.81 -4.43
CA LYS A 120 18.28 0.07 -3.42
C LYS A 120 17.47 0.08 -2.12
N ILE A 121 17.07 -1.09 -1.64
CA ILE A 121 16.33 -1.30 -0.38
C ILE A 121 17.20 -2.13 0.56
N PRO A 122 17.23 -1.85 1.88
CA PRO A 122 17.96 -2.70 2.83
C PRO A 122 17.53 -4.16 2.75
N TYR A 123 18.50 -5.08 2.76
CA TYR A 123 18.27 -6.54 2.71
C TYR A 123 17.15 -6.99 3.66
N THR A 124 17.22 -6.56 4.93
CA THR A 124 16.26 -6.93 5.98
C THR A 124 14.83 -6.46 5.68
N THR A 125 14.65 -5.39 4.90
CA THR A 125 13.33 -4.93 4.47
C THR A 125 12.79 -5.83 3.37
N VAL A 126 13.62 -6.20 2.39
CA VAL A 126 13.21 -7.12 1.31
C VAL A 126 12.89 -8.50 1.89
N GLU A 127 13.74 -9.02 2.77
CA GLU A 127 13.52 -10.29 3.47
C GLU A 127 12.19 -10.31 4.25
N ARG A 128 11.91 -9.26 5.03
CA ARG A 128 10.65 -9.14 5.75
C ARG A 128 9.44 -9.07 4.83
N ILE A 129 9.56 -8.36 3.70
CA ILE A 129 8.49 -8.28 2.70
C ILE A 129 8.27 -9.66 2.08
N PHE A 130 9.34 -10.35 1.68
CA PHE A 130 9.29 -11.67 1.07
C PHE A 130 8.53 -12.66 1.95
N TYR A 131 8.96 -12.88 3.19
CA TYR A 131 8.29 -13.82 4.08
C TYR A 131 6.87 -13.38 4.46
N SER A 132 6.61 -12.08 4.55
CA SER A 132 5.27 -11.56 4.81
C SER A 132 4.31 -11.83 3.66
N VAL A 133 4.75 -11.73 2.40
CA VAL A 133 3.94 -12.02 1.21
C VAL A 133 3.82 -13.52 1.01
N ALA A 134 4.89 -14.29 1.23
CA ALA A 134 4.86 -15.75 1.17
C ALA A 134 3.80 -16.35 2.10
N LYS A 135 3.77 -15.88 3.37
CA LYS A 135 2.76 -16.30 4.34
C LYS A 135 1.33 -15.93 3.94
N GLN A 136 1.17 -14.77 3.29
CA GLN A 136 -0.14 -14.35 2.79
C GLN A 136 -0.61 -15.28 1.66
N LYS A 137 0.25 -15.57 0.68
CA LYS A 137 -0.04 -16.49 -0.43
C LYS A 137 -0.29 -17.93 0.04
N GLU A 138 0.43 -18.40 1.05
CA GLU A 138 0.17 -19.70 1.68
C GLU A 138 -1.26 -19.77 2.25
N LYS A 139 -1.67 -18.72 2.99
CA LYS A 139 -3.02 -18.64 3.54
C LYS A 139 -4.09 -18.61 2.44
N GLU A 140 -3.90 -17.78 1.41
CA GLU A 140 -4.80 -17.68 0.26
C GLU A 140 -4.91 -19.02 -0.48
N HIS A 141 -3.81 -19.76 -0.61
CA HIS A 141 -3.79 -21.08 -1.24
C HIS A 141 -4.58 -22.11 -0.43
N LEU A 142 -4.40 -22.14 0.90
CA LEU A 142 -5.15 -23.02 1.79
C LEU A 142 -6.66 -22.73 1.74
N GLU A 143 -7.05 -21.46 1.81
CA GLU A 143 -8.46 -21.03 1.71
C GLU A 143 -9.06 -21.44 0.35
N THR A 144 -8.27 -21.32 -0.73
CA THR A 144 -8.70 -21.76 -2.06
C THR A 144 -8.92 -23.27 -2.09
N LEU A 145 -8.00 -24.07 -1.55
CA LEU A 145 -8.13 -25.52 -1.49
C LEU A 145 -9.36 -25.95 -0.69
N GLU A 146 -9.61 -25.35 0.48
CA GLU A 146 -10.79 -25.60 1.30
C GLU A 146 -12.09 -25.31 0.52
N SER A 147 -12.16 -24.15 -0.14
CA SER A 147 -13.34 -23.79 -0.94
C SER A 147 -13.59 -24.76 -2.11
N VAL A 148 -12.53 -25.30 -2.74
CA VAL A 148 -12.69 -26.27 -3.83
C VAL A 148 -13.21 -27.59 -3.30
N LEU A 149 -12.73 -28.05 -2.15
CA LEU A 149 -13.19 -29.29 -1.52
C LEU A 149 -14.66 -29.20 -1.08
N GLU A 150 -15.07 -28.07 -0.50
CA GLU A 150 -16.47 -27.83 -0.08
C GLU A 150 -17.46 -27.77 -1.26
N ASN A 151 -17.02 -27.35 -2.44
CA ASN A 151 -17.86 -27.29 -3.64
C ASN A 151 -17.98 -28.64 -4.39
N HIS A 152 -17.23 -29.66 -3.96
CA HIS A 152 -17.24 -31.00 -4.56
C HIS A 152 -17.93 -32.07 -3.69
N GLU A 153 -18.53 -31.68 -2.55
CA GLU A 153 -19.46 -32.47 -1.74
C GLU A 153 -20.92 -32.07 -1.99
#